data_AF-A0A9D6TPJ3-F1
#
_entry.id   AF-A0A9D6TPJ3-F1
#
_cell.length_a   1.000
_cell.length_b   1.000
_cell.length_c   1.000
_cell.angle_alpha   90.00
_cell.angle_beta   90.00
_cell.angle_gamma   90.00
#
_symmetry.space_group_name_H-M   'P 1'
#
loop_
_entity.id
_entity.type
_entity.pdbx_description
1 polymer ?
#
loop_
_entity_poly.entity_id
_entity_poly.type
_entity_poly.pdbx_seq_one_letter_code
_entity_poly.pdbx_strand_id
1 'polypeptide(L)'
;MVDSPLPEGVVEEKFSLPLFLFTVAASLAGLVVLLKLAAPDAVWQAQVSASVGQFAGVFLAVTMFNCFMEYGFHRYVLHKPVVPFLSRFYKQHTLHHNLTRIGRRRTPGGREVPFVENMYPVTTPEQGEASFFPWYTLAVFGAIFTPLYALGQWLLPSFPWFFAGFAALAGSIALYEIFHAIEHWSFEKWGPLIEHPRLGWFWRKVYSFHLRHHAVIDCNEAISGFFTLPVADWVFGTFLLPKSLYVDGSEWNATEFTSPRPCAFIRWCDTRTDALVKNRRARAQGPVAAPSGEAATIYTRGEQIANYLTHGTGLLASIVGLVLLTSFAALRGNAWHVASSVVFGLALVFGYAAFMNFRRTRTPRGRAPFTRRNHVAIFFLIAGTATPFLLLNVRGAWGWSLFGVVWGLCLVGALFRLFFTGRLQTVSTFAYLLIGLLPFVAIKPLIAALPNGALWLLLVGVLCYLCGTVFHLWQRLHYHLVMRHVFALGGTACHLLAVLLFVLPGQG
;
A
#
# COMPACT_ATOMS: atom_id res chain seq x y z
N MET A 1 34.40 40.05 13.94
CA MET A 1 34.77 39.48 15.26
C MET A 1 33.62 38.59 15.67
N VAL A 2 33.70 37.27 15.73
CA VAL A 2 34.84 36.36 15.90
C VAL A 2 34.59 35.14 15.02
N ASP A 3 35.53 34.82 14.13
CA ASP A 3 35.66 33.49 13.53
C ASP A 3 35.97 32.51 14.66
N SER A 4 34.99 31.71 15.07
CA SER A 4 35.25 30.53 15.87
C SER A 4 35.61 29.39 14.91
N PRO A 5 36.86 28.87 14.94
CA PRO A 5 37.19 27.69 14.15
C PRO A 5 36.35 26.51 14.65
N LEU A 6 35.73 25.79 13.71
CA LEU A 6 35.03 24.54 14.01
C LEU A 6 36.02 23.56 14.68
N PRO A 7 35.57 22.74 15.66
CA PRO A 7 36.45 21.79 16.33
C PRO A 7 37.08 20.82 15.32
N GLU A 8 38.41 20.77 15.27
CA GLU A 8 39.15 19.75 14.54
C GLU A 8 38.78 18.37 15.11
N GLY A 9 38.21 17.48 14.28
CA GLY A 9 38.10 16.06 14.65
C GLY A 9 36.89 15.27 14.18
N VAL A 10 35.88 15.86 13.52
CA VAL A 10 34.80 15.05 12.91
C VAL A 10 35.07 14.93 11.42
N VAL A 11 35.78 13.88 11.04
CA VAL A 11 35.89 13.47 9.63
C VAL A 11 34.49 13.03 9.18
N GLU A 12 33.80 13.90 8.45
CA GLU A 12 32.60 13.58 7.68
C GLU A 12 32.84 12.29 6.87
N GLU A 13 31.97 11.29 7.01
CA GLU A 13 31.76 10.37 5.89
C GLU A 13 31.06 11.16 4.78
N LYS A 14 31.85 11.78 3.90
CA LYS A 14 31.34 12.32 2.65
C LYS A 14 30.64 11.19 1.91
N PHE A 15 29.40 11.45 1.47
CA PHE A 15 28.66 10.52 0.63
C PHE A 15 29.54 10.05 -0.53
N SER A 16 29.85 8.76 -0.51
CA SER A 16 30.64 8.12 -1.56
C SER A 16 29.67 7.51 -2.55
N LEU A 17 29.45 8.21 -3.67
CA LEU A 17 28.68 7.67 -4.78
C LEU A 17 29.20 6.28 -5.23
N PRO A 18 30.53 6.04 -5.32
CA PRO A 18 31.05 4.71 -5.59
C PRO A 18 30.64 3.66 -4.55
N LEU A 19 30.71 3.99 -3.26
CA LEU A 19 30.31 3.08 -2.19
C LEU A 19 28.81 2.76 -2.26
N PHE A 20 27.98 3.78 -2.48
CA PHE A 20 26.53 3.59 -2.63
C PHE A 20 26.19 2.68 -3.81
N LEU A 21 26.79 2.94 -4.99
CA LEU A 21 26.60 2.08 -6.17
C LEU A 21 27.08 0.65 -5.91
N PHE A 22 28.20 0.49 -5.22
CA PHE A 22 28.68 -0.83 -4.78
C PHE A 22 27.68 -1.52 -3.84
N THR A 23 27.14 -0.81 -2.85
CA THR A 23 26.13 -1.35 -1.92
C THR A 23 24.85 -1.78 -2.65
N VAL A 24 24.38 -0.99 -3.61
CA VAL A 24 23.22 -1.33 -4.45
C VAL A 24 23.53 -2.58 -5.27
N ALA A 25 24.70 -2.66 -5.92
CA ALA A 25 25.12 -3.82 -6.70
C ALA A 25 25.26 -5.09 -5.83
N ALA A 26 25.88 -4.98 -4.66
CA ALA A 26 26.03 -6.08 -3.71
C ALA A 26 24.67 -6.58 -3.19
N SER A 27 23.76 -5.66 -2.88
CA SER A 27 22.40 -5.98 -2.45
C SER A 27 21.59 -6.66 -3.56
N LEU A 28 21.72 -6.18 -4.81
CA LEU A 28 21.11 -6.79 -5.98
C LEU A 28 21.64 -8.21 -6.21
N ALA A 29 22.96 -8.41 -6.12
CA ALA A 29 23.57 -9.73 -6.20
C ALA A 29 23.05 -10.66 -5.09
N GLY A 30 22.93 -10.15 -3.86
CA GLY A 30 22.32 -10.87 -2.74
C GLY A 30 20.88 -11.31 -3.03
N LEU A 31 20.04 -10.44 -3.58
CA LEU A 31 18.67 -10.80 -3.99
C LEU A 31 18.64 -11.87 -5.09
N VAL A 32 19.56 -11.81 -6.06
CA VAL A 32 19.69 -12.82 -7.12
C VAL A 32 20.15 -14.17 -6.55
N VAL A 33 21.10 -14.18 -5.62
CA VAL A 33 21.54 -15.39 -4.91
C VAL A 33 20.40 -15.99 -4.10
N LEU A 34 19.67 -15.16 -3.34
CA LEU A 34 18.50 -15.61 -2.59
C LEU A 34 17.43 -16.20 -3.51
N LEU A 35 17.19 -15.60 -4.68
CA LEU A 35 16.30 -16.16 -5.67
C LEU A 35 16.79 -17.52 -6.16
N LYS A 36 18.09 -17.68 -6.47
CA LYS A 36 18.64 -18.97 -6.90
C LYS A 36 18.44 -20.06 -5.85
N LEU A 37 18.61 -19.72 -4.58
CA LEU A 37 18.51 -20.65 -3.46
C LEU A 37 17.06 -21.00 -3.11
N ALA A 38 16.12 -20.06 -3.26
CA ALA A 38 14.75 -20.22 -2.79
C ALA A 38 13.74 -20.56 -3.91
N ALA A 39 13.98 -20.16 -5.15
CA ALA A 39 13.03 -20.32 -6.24
C ALA A 39 13.14 -21.70 -6.90
N PRO A 40 12.03 -22.27 -7.41
CA PRO A 40 12.06 -23.47 -8.23
C PRO A 40 12.96 -23.29 -9.46
N ASP A 41 13.61 -24.37 -9.91
CA ASP A 41 14.50 -24.30 -11.07
C ASP A 41 13.82 -23.73 -12.33
N ALA A 42 12.54 -24.03 -12.55
CA ALA A 42 11.79 -23.45 -13.66
C ALA A 42 11.71 -21.91 -13.60
N VAL A 43 11.58 -21.33 -12.40
CA VAL A 43 11.57 -19.87 -12.21
C VAL A 43 12.95 -19.30 -12.48
N TRP A 44 14.01 -19.95 -11.98
CA TRP A 44 15.39 -19.55 -12.26
C TRP A 44 15.70 -19.60 -13.76
N GLN A 45 15.34 -20.70 -14.43
CA GLN A 45 15.54 -20.87 -15.87
C GLN A 45 14.81 -19.79 -16.67
N ALA A 46 13.58 -19.43 -16.29
CA ALA A 46 12.86 -18.32 -16.91
C ALA A 46 13.58 -16.97 -16.77
N GLN A 47 14.40 -16.77 -15.73
CA GLN A 47 15.18 -15.54 -15.60
C GLN A 47 16.39 -15.53 -16.55
N VAL A 48 17.15 -16.62 -16.57
CA VAL A 48 18.43 -16.69 -17.31
C VAL A 48 18.26 -16.97 -18.80
N SER A 49 17.14 -17.55 -19.21
CA SER A 49 16.82 -17.84 -20.63
C SER A 49 15.99 -16.74 -21.31
N ALA A 50 15.59 -15.71 -20.57
CA ALA A 50 14.77 -14.64 -21.12
C ALA A 50 15.52 -13.85 -22.19
N SER A 51 14.81 -13.53 -23.28
CA SER A 51 15.33 -12.63 -24.30
C SER A 51 15.49 -11.20 -23.77
N VAL A 52 16.36 -10.43 -24.40
CA VAL A 52 16.55 -8.99 -24.10
C VAL A 52 15.22 -8.23 -24.21
N GLY A 53 14.36 -8.57 -25.18
CA GLY A 53 13.05 -7.94 -25.33
C GLY A 53 12.09 -8.23 -24.17
N GLN A 54 12.06 -9.46 -23.67
CA GLN A 54 11.25 -9.81 -22.48
C GLN A 54 11.76 -9.12 -21.22
N PHE A 55 13.09 -9.09 -21.04
CA PHE A 55 13.70 -8.36 -19.94
C PHE A 55 13.36 -6.87 -20.02
N ALA A 56 13.59 -6.23 -21.17
CA ALA A 56 13.30 -4.82 -21.37
C ALA A 56 11.82 -4.49 -21.15
N GLY A 57 10.90 -5.32 -21.67
CA GLY A 57 9.47 -5.13 -21.48
C GLY A 57 9.06 -5.14 -20.00
N VAL A 58 9.52 -6.12 -19.22
CA VAL A 58 9.23 -6.19 -17.78
C VAL A 58 9.93 -5.07 -17.02
N PHE A 59 11.20 -4.79 -17.34
CA PHE A 59 11.98 -3.73 -16.70
C PHE A 59 11.29 -2.37 -16.86
N LEU A 60 10.84 -2.03 -18.07
CA LEU A 60 10.11 -0.79 -18.35
C LEU A 60 8.76 -0.77 -17.62
N ALA A 61 8.01 -1.88 -17.64
CA ALA A 61 6.73 -1.95 -16.94
C ALA A 61 6.89 -1.75 -15.41
N VAL A 62 7.88 -2.40 -14.80
CA VAL A 62 8.16 -2.27 -13.36
C VAL A 62 8.71 -0.88 -13.04
N THR A 63 9.57 -0.30 -13.88
CA THR A 63 10.07 1.08 -13.69
C THR A 63 8.92 2.09 -13.74
N MET A 64 7.98 1.92 -14.68
CA MET A 64 6.78 2.75 -14.74
C MET A 64 5.94 2.60 -13.47
N PHE A 65 5.73 1.38 -13.01
CA PHE A 65 5.03 1.13 -11.74
C PHE A 65 5.74 1.78 -10.54
N ASN A 66 7.07 1.67 -10.47
CA ASN A 66 7.89 2.29 -9.42
C ASN A 66 7.74 3.82 -9.41
N CYS A 67 7.64 4.49 -10.57
CA CYS A 67 7.39 5.93 -10.66
C CYS A 67 6.12 6.35 -9.89
N PHE A 68 5.01 5.62 -10.04
CA PHE A 68 3.78 5.91 -9.30
C PHE A 68 3.86 5.52 -7.82
N MET A 69 4.59 4.45 -7.50
CA MET A 69 4.83 4.05 -6.11
C MET A 69 5.69 5.07 -5.36
N GLU A 70 6.74 5.59 -6.00
CA GLU A 70 7.58 6.67 -5.50
C GLU A 70 6.74 7.90 -5.19
N TYR A 71 5.94 8.38 -6.15
CA TYR A 71 5.02 9.51 -5.96
C TYR A 71 4.15 9.33 -4.70
N GLY A 72 3.53 8.17 -4.54
CA GLY A 72 2.68 7.89 -3.39
C GLY A 72 3.46 7.79 -2.07
N PHE A 73 4.65 7.18 -2.10
CA PHE A 73 5.53 7.06 -0.95
C PHE A 73 6.05 8.42 -0.49
N HIS A 74 6.53 9.24 -1.43
CA HIS A 74 7.03 10.58 -1.16
C HIS A 74 5.92 11.45 -0.53
N ARG A 75 4.78 11.56 -1.19
CA ARG A 75 3.66 12.40 -0.74
C ARG A 75 3.03 11.97 0.58
N TYR A 76 2.82 10.66 0.78
CA TYR A 76 2.00 10.15 1.89
C TYR A 76 2.78 9.40 2.98
N VAL A 77 4.08 9.19 2.81
CA VAL A 77 4.95 8.60 3.83
C VAL A 77 6.06 9.58 4.23
N LEU A 78 6.73 10.20 3.25
CA LEU A 78 7.81 11.15 3.53
C LEU A 78 7.30 12.53 3.94
N HIS A 79 6.24 13.04 3.30
CA HIS A 79 5.66 14.36 3.62
C HIS A 79 4.51 14.33 4.61
N LYS A 80 3.85 13.19 4.76
CA LYS A 80 2.75 13.02 5.71
C LYS A 80 2.98 11.75 6.54
N PRO A 81 2.88 11.79 7.88
CA PRO A 81 3.04 10.60 8.71
C PRO A 81 1.75 9.74 8.72
N VAL A 82 1.27 9.35 7.54
CA VAL A 82 0.02 8.57 7.38
C VAL A 82 0.19 7.16 7.95
N VAL A 83 1.39 6.61 7.93
CA VAL A 83 1.71 5.28 8.47
C VAL A 83 2.57 5.44 9.73
N PRO A 84 2.03 5.24 10.95
CA PRO A 84 2.74 5.59 12.19
C PRO A 84 4.08 4.88 12.38
N PHE A 85 4.19 3.60 12.01
CA PHE A 85 5.43 2.85 12.13
C PHE A 85 6.49 3.27 11.11
N LEU A 86 6.11 4.01 10.06
CA LEU A 86 7.01 4.62 9.08
C LEU A 86 7.32 6.09 9.41
N SER A 87 6.90 6.60 10.58
CA SER A 87 7.09 8.01 10.95
C SER A 87 8.56 8.44 11.07
N ARG A 88 9.50 7.48 11.18
CA ARG A 88 10.94 7.78 11.09
C ARG A 88 11.30 8.39 9.73
N PHE A 89 10.77 7.86 8.63
CA PHE A 89 10.99 8.40 7.29
C PHE A 89 10.45 9.82 7.16
N TYR A 90 9.25 10.09 7.67
CA TYR A 90 8.71 11.45 7.74
C TYR A 90 9.64 12.43 8.47
N LYS A 91 10.16 12.01 9.64
CA LYS A 91 11.07 12.84 10.43
C LYS A 91 12.40 13.09 9.70
N GLN A 92 12.99 12.05 9.13
CA GLN A 92 14.23 12.15 8.34
C GLN A 92 14.03 13.06 7.13
N HIS A 93 12.94 12.89 6.38
CA HIS A 93 12.65 13.74 5.24
C HIS A 93 12.38 15.20 5.63
N THR A 94 11.74 15.43 6.78
CA THR A 94 11.56 16.79 7.31
C THR A 94 12.90 17.43 7.69
N LEU A 95 13.83 16.65 8.27
CA LEU A 95 15.20 17.12 8.55
C LEU A 95 15.94 17.44 7.25
N HIS A 96 15.77 16.61 6.23
CA HIS A 96 16.31 16.83 4.90
C HIS A 96 15.77 18.13 4.25
N HIS A 97 14.47 18.38 4.32
CA HIS A 97 13.86 19.66 3.87
C HIS A 97 14.40 20.89 4.63
N ASN A 98 14.95 20.71 5.83
CA ASN A 98 15.59 21.82 6.54
C ASN A 98 16.98 22.17 5.98
N LEU A 99 17.60 21.31 5.16
CA LEU A 99 18.86 21.61 4.48
C LEU A 99 18.67 22.68 3.40
N THR A 100 17.52 22.68 2.72
CA THR A 100 17.16 23.70 1.72
C THR A 100 15.82 24.31 2.11
N ARG A 101 15.85 25.33 2.96
CA ARG A 101 14.65 26.04 3.40
C ARG A 101 14.31 27.15 2.44
N ILE A 102 13.12 27.07 1.87
CA ILE A 102 12.54 28.13 1.06
C ILE A 102 11.25 28.56 1.73
N GLY A 103 11.22 29.78 2.27
CA GLY A 103 10.12 30.20 3.13
C GLY A 103 9.94 31.71 3.19
N ARG A 104 9.18 32.17 4.19
CA ARG A 104 8.95 33.59 4.49
C ARG A 104 9.41 33.91 5.90
N ARG A 105 10.16 35.00 6.07
CA ARG A 105 10.58 35.53 7.36
C ARG A 105 9.98 36.92 7.57
N ARG A 106 9.45 37.17 8.76
CA ARG A 106 8.88 38.48 9.11
C ARG A 106 10.00 39.40 9.56
N THR A 107 10.16 40.54 8.91
CA THR A 107 11.12 41.58 9.31
C THR A 107 10.62 42.36 10.54
N PRO A 108 11.51 43.05 11.27
CA PRO A 108 11.12 43.90 12.39
C PRO A 108 10.05 44.97 12.05
N GLY A 109 9.98 45.40 10.79
CA GLY A 109 8.95 46.31 10.27
C GLY A 109 7.63 45.64 9.88
N GLY A 110 7.42 44.37 10.23
CA GLY A 110 6.17 43.64 9.97
C GLY A 110 5.98 43.09 8.55
N ARG A 111 6.89 43.43 7.61
CA ARG A 111 6.89 42.93 6.22
C ARG A 111 7.39 41.48 6.19
N GLU A 112 6.63 40.59 5.54
CA GLU A 112 7.11 39.25 5.20
C GLU A 112 8.07 39.35 4.01
N VAL A 113 9.31 38.87 4.20
CA VAL A 113 10.34 38.81 3.18
C VAL A 113 10.68 37.32 2.98
N PRO A 114 10.61 36.81 1.75
CA PRO A 114 11.01 35.43 1.47
C PRO A 114 12.51 35.22 1.72
N PHE A 115 12.91 33.99 2.00
CA PHE A 115 14.33 33.62 2.15
C PHE A 115 14.59 32.24 1.55
N VAL A 116 15.82 32.06 1.05
CA VAL A 116 16.37 30.76 0.67
C VAL A 116 17.59 30.51 1.54
N GLU A 117 17.48 29.58 2.48
CA GLU A 117 18.61 29.10 3.27
C GLU A 117 19.00 27.74 2.72
N ASN A 118 20.21 27.64 2.16
CA ASN A 118 20.79 26.38 1.77
C ASN A 118 21.96 26.04 2.70
N MET A 119 21.73 25.14 3.66
CA MET A 119 22.72 24.73 4.64
C MET A 119 23.61 23.63 4.06
N TYR A 120 24.49 24.01 3.12
CA TYR A 120 25.56 23.15 2.60
C TYR A 120 26.94 23.76 2.86
N PRO A 121 27.96 22.95 3.19
CA PRO A 121 27.91 21.48 3.32
C PRO A 121 27.11 21.01 4.54
N VAL A 122 26.65 19.76 4.48
CA VAL A 122 26.01 19.06 5.60
C VAL A 122 27.04 18.92 6.71
N THR A 123 26.84 19.58 7.85
CA THR A 123 27.85 19.68 8.92
C THR A 123 27.56 18.78 10.12
N THR A 124 26.40 18.11 10.17
CA THR A 124 26.05 17.20 11.27
C THR A 124 25.72 15.77 10.81
N PRO A 125 25.99 14.74 11.63
CA PRO A 125 25.66 13.35 11.30
C PRO A 125 24.17 13.12 11.01
N GLU A 126 23.27 13.81 11.71
CA GLU A 126 21.82 13.67 11.52
C GLU A 126 21.35 14.19 10.16
N GLN A 127 22.02 15.23 9.65
CA GLN A 127 21.79 15.76 8.32
C GLN A 127 22.29 14.78 7.24
N GLY A 128 23.42 14.09 7.50
CA GLY A 128 23.93 13.02 6.64
C GLY A 128 22.98 11.83 6.56
N GLU A 129 22.51 11.31 7.70
CA GLU A 129 21.54 10.21 7.76
C GLU A 129 20.17 10.54 7.14
N ALA A 130 19.78 11.82 7.15
CA ALA A 130 18.53 12.28 6.56
C ALA A 130 18.59 12.41 5.03
N SER A 131 19.80 12.53 4.47
CA SER A 131 20.01 12.82 3.05
C SER A 131 20.07 11.57 2.18
N PHE A 132 20.23 10.38 2.78
CA PHE A 132 20.45 9.13 2.03
C PHE A 132 19.63 7.95 2.56
N PHE A 133 19.26 7.06 1.64
CA PHE A 133 18.66 5.78 1.94
C PHE A 133 19.64 4.88 2.69
N PRO A 134 19.18 4.14 3.72
CA PRO A 134 20.00 3.14 4.38
C PRO A 134 20.52 2.07 3.42
N TRP A 135 21.69 1.49 3.69
CA TRP A 135 22.32 0.46 2.86
C TRP A 135 21.42 -0.78 2.60
N TYR A 136 20.50 -1.08 3.51
CA TYR A 136 19.56 -2.21 3.42
C TYR A 136 18.29 -1.91 2.61
N THR A 137 18.14 -0.70 2.06
CA THR A 137 16.90 -0.24 1.42
C THR A 137 16.47 -1.12 0.25
N LEU A 138 17.40 -1.49 -0.64
CA LEU A 138 17.10 -2.37 -1.77
C LEU A 138 16.62 -3.75 -1.31
N ALA A 139 17.22 -4.31 -0.26
CA ALA A 139 16.81 -5.61 0.27
C ALA A 139 15.39 -5.56 0.86
N VAL A 140 15.05 -4.50 1.60
CA VAL A 140 13.72 -4.32 2.19
C VAL A 140 12.65 -4.13 1.12
N PHE A 141 12.85 -3.20 0.16
CA PHE A 141 11.91 -3.04 -0.93
C PHE A 141 11.84 -4.27 -1.83
N GLY A 142 12.98 -4.94 -2.06
CA GLY A 142 13.05 -6.21 -2.77
C GLY A 142 12.15 -7.27 -2.12
N ALA A 143 12.20 -7.41 -0.80
CA ALA A 143 11.32 -8.32 -0.06
C ALA A 143 9.84 -7.90 -0.15
N ILE A 144 9.53 -6.60 -0.09
CA ILE A 144 8.15 -6.08 -0.19
C ILE A 144 7.56 -6.34 -1.60
N PHE A 145 8.35 -6.18 -2.66
CA PHE A 145 7.90 -6.37 -4.04
C PHE A 145 8.04 -7.80 -4.56
N THR A 146 8.78 -8.67 -3.87
CA THR A 146 8.94 -10.10 -4.21
C THR A 146 7.59 -10.82 -4.42
N PRO A 147 6.55 -10.65 -3.57
CA PRO A 147 5.24 -11.24 -3.83
C PRO A 147 4.58 -10.77 -5.14
N LEU A 148 4.78 -9.51 -5.51
CA LEU A 148 4.28 -8.97 -6.77
C LEU A 148 5.02 -9.59 -7.97
N TYR A 149 6.34 -9.74 -7.88
CA TYR A 149 7.15 -10.39 -8.92
C TYR A 149 6.82 -11.88 -9.02
N ALA A 150 6.56 -12.56 -7.90
CA ALA A 150 6.11 -13.95 -7.88
C ALA A 150 4.75 -14.10 -8.56
N LEU A 151 3.81 -13.18 -8.33
CA LEU A 151 2.53 -13.16 -9.03
C LEU A 151 2.71 -12.93 -10.53
N GLY A 152 3.57 -11.99 -10.93
CA GLY A 152 3.93 -11.74 -12.33
C GLY A 152 4.53 -12.99 -12.98
N GLN A 153 5.51 -13.63 -12.32
CA GLN A 153 6.14 -14.87 -12.76
C GLN A 153 5.11 -15.98 -12.93
N TRP A 154 4.16 -16.08 -12.01
CA TRP A 154 3.16 -17.13 -12.09
C TRP A 154 2.14 -16.88 -13.22
N LEU A 155 1.74 -15.63 -13.45
CA LEU A 155 0.86 -15.24 -14.56
C LEU A 155 1.54 -15.45 -15.92
N LEU A 156 2.75 -14.92 -16.07
CA LEU A 156 3.55 -14.92 -17.29
C LEU A 156 4.90 -15.60 -17.04
N PRO A 157 4.95 -16.95 -17.01
CA PRO A 157 6.10 -17.72 -16.54
C PRO A 157 7.31 -17.72 -17.45
N SER A 158 7.15 -17.30 -18.70
CA SER A 158 8.26 -17.16 -19.65
C SER A 158 9.03 -15.84 -19.50
N PHE A 159 8.57 -14.93 -18.63
CA PHE A 159 9.17 -13.60 -18.47
C PHE A 159 10.06 -13.52 -17.22
N PRO A 160 11.12 -12.69 -17.24
CA PRO A 160 12.11 -12.62 -16.16
C PRO A 160 11.69 -11.62 -15.07
N TRP A 161 10.59 -11.89 -14.37
CA TRP A 161 9.99 -10.95 -13.41
C TRP A 161 10.90 -10.55 -12.27
N PHE A 162 11.71 -11.48 -11.76
CA PHE A 162 12.58 -11.21 -10.63
C PHE A 162 13.83 -10.45 -11.07
N PHE A 163 14.51 -10.89 -12.13
CA PHE A 163 15.72 -10.19 -12.60
C PHE A 163 15.39 -8.79 -13.08
N ALA A 164 14.38 -8.64 -13.93
CA ALA A 164 13.97 -7.33 -14.43
C ALA A 164 13.35 -6.47 -13.33
N GLY A 165 12.57 -7.06 -12.42
CA GLY A 165 11.97 -6.34 -11.30
C GLY A 165 12.98 -5.83 -10.27
N PHE A 166 13.94 -6.67 -9.87
CA PHE A 166 15.02 -6.24 -8.96
C PHE A 166 15.94 -5.22 -9.63
N ALA A 167 16.26 -5.39 -10.92
CA ALA A 167 17.03 -4.40 -11.67
C ALA A 167 16.30 -3.05 -11.77
N ALA A 168 14.99 -3.06 -12.07
CA ALA A 168 14.18 -1.85 -12.13
C ALA A 168 14.12 -1.12 -10.77
N LEU A 169 13.97 -1.88 -9.68
CA LEU A 169 13.97 -1.34 -8.32
C LEU A 169 15.34 -0.76 -7.94
N ALA A 170 16.43 -1.49 -8.20
CA ALA A 170 17.79 -1.02 -7.97
C ALA A 170 18.09 0.25 -8.77
N GLY A 171 17.69 0.27 -10.05
CA GLY A 171 17.82 1.43 -10.92
C GLY A 171 17.01 2.64 -10.43
N SER A 172 15.78 2.43 -9.96
CA SER A 172 14.94 3.51 -9.41
C SER A 172 15.57 4.12 -8.15
N ILE A 173 16.03 3.29 -7.20
CA ILE A 173 16.70 3.76 -5.98
C ILE A 173 18.01 4.49 -6.31
N ALA A 174 18.80 3.94 -7.24
CA ALA A 174 20.05 4.58 -7.63
C ALA A 174 19.81 5.92 -8.33
N LEU A 175 18.84 5.99 -9.24
CA LEU A 175 18.46 7.22 -9.93
C LEU A 175 17.94 8.26 -8.94
N TYR A 176 17.07 7.85 -8.00
CA TYR A 176 16.56 8.73 -6.95
C TYR A 176 17.72 9.43 -6.26
N GLU A 177 18.68 8.66 -5.72
CA GLU A 177 19.74 9.26 -4.91
C GLU A 177 20.76 10.04 -5.69
N ILE A 178 21.09 9.60 -6.90
CA ILE A 178 22.00 10.35 -7.76
C ILE A 178 21.38 11.70 -8.09
N PHE A 179 20.14 11.73 -8.57
CA PHE A 179 19.49 12.97 -8.95
C PHE A 179 19.24 13.87 -7.75
N HIS A 180 18.72 13.30 -6.66
CA HIS A 180 18.48 14.03 -5.44
C HIS A 180 19.77 14.67 -4.88
N ALA A 181 20.89 13.94 -4.87
CA ALA A 181 22.18 14.50 -4.46
C ALA A 181 22.71 15.60 -5.39
N ILE A 182 22.49 15.48 -6.71
CA ILE A 182 22.85 16.50 -7.70
C ILE A 182 22.01 17.76 -7.51
N GLU A 183 20.70 17.61 -7.30
CA GLU A 183 19.77 18.73 -7.08
C GLU A 183 20.10 19.54 -5.83
N HIS A 184 20.84 18.95 -4.88
CA HIS A 184 21.34 19.60 -3.67
C HIS A 184 22.75 20.21 -3.78
N TRP A 185 23.38 20.19 -4.95
CA TRP A 185 24.64 20.93 -5.13
C TRP A 185 24.48 22.43 -4.87
N SER A 186 25.59 23.08 -4.48
CA SER A 186 25.64 24.53 -4.28
C SER A 186 25.30 25.29 -5.56
N PHE A 187 24.80 26.51 -5.42
CA PHE A 187 24.52 27.37 -6.58
C PHE A 187 25.78 27.62 -7.42
N GLU A 188 26.97 27.65 -6.83
CA GLU A 188 28.24 27.77 -7.56
C GLU A 188 28.46 26.65 -8.58
N LYS A 189 28.00 25.43 -8.28
CA LYS A 189 28.05 24.30 -9.23
C LYS A 189 26.93 24.37 -10.28
N TRP A 190 25.75 24.84 -9.88
CA TRP A 190 24.58 24.92 -10.75
C TRP A 190 24.61 26.12 -11.71
N GLY A 191 25.16 27.27 -11.29
CA GLY A 191 25.22 28.51 -12.04
C GLY A 191 25.77 28.33 -13.46
N PRO A 192 26.97 27.74 -13.64
CA PRO A 192 27.54 27.50 -14.96
C PRO A 192 26.67 26.61 -15.87
N LEU A 193 25.94 25.65 -15.30
CA LEU A 193 25.03 24.76 -16.04
C LEU A 193 23.77 25.52 -16.49
N ILE A 194 23.19 26.31 -15.59
CA ILE A 194 21.97 27.10 -15.82
C ILE A 194 22.21 28.25 -16.79
N GLU A 195 23.39 28.86 -16.75
CA GLU A 195 23.79 29.97 -17.61
C GLU A 195 24.35 29.51 -18.97
N HIS A 196 24.50 28.18 -19.18
CA HIS A 196 25.07 27.64 -20.40
C HIS A 196 24.27 28.08 -21.65
N PRO A 197 24.90 28.66 -22.70
CA PRO A 197 24.17 29.31 -23.80
C PRO A 197 23.16 28.44 -24.56
N ARG A 198 23.41 27.13 -24.66
CA ARG A 198 22.55 26.19 -25.42
C ARG A 198 21.70 25.27 -24.53
N LEU A 199 22.17 24.99 -23.32
CA LEU A 199 21.60 23.96 -22.44
C LEU A 199 21.06 24.53 -21.13
N GLY A 200 21.29 25.82 -20.87
CA GLY A 200 20.85 26.49 -19.66
C GLY A 200 19.35 26.40 -19.45
N TRP A 201 18.55 26.48 -20.51
CA TRP A 201 17.10 26.31 -20.43
C TRP A 201 16.69 24.93 -19.88
N PHE A 202 17.46 23.88 -20.17
CA PHE A 202 17.19 22.53 -19.71
C PHE A 202 17.62 22.38 -18.25
N TRP A 203 18.86 22.75 -17.93
CA TRP A 203 19.39 22.68 -16.57
C TRP A 203 18.60 23.55 -15.58
N ARG A 204 18.11 24.70 -16.04
CA ARG A 204 17.18 25.53 -15.27
C ARG A 204 15.93 24.77 -14.87
N LYS A 205 15.34 23.96 -15.76
CA LYS A 205 14.14 23.17 -15.44
C LYS A 205 14.45 22.07 -14.43
N VAL A 206 15.57 21.37 -14.60
CA VAL A 206 16.03 20.31 -13.67
C VAL A 206 16.24 20.90 -12.28
N TYR A 207 17.07 21.93 -12.16
CA TYR A 207 17.33 22.58 -10.87
C TYR A 207 16.06 23.14 -10.21
N SER A 208 15.17 23.72 -11.02
CA SER A 208 13.94 24.31 -10.52
C SER A 208 12.90 23.27 -10.07
N PHE A 209 12.98 22.02 -10.55
CA PHE A 209 12.03 20.97 -10.19
C PHE A 209 12.09 20.65 -8.69
N HIS A 210 13.28 20.40 -8.18
CA HIS A 210 13.49 20.09 -6.76
C HIS A 210 13.36 21.31 -5.85
N LEU A 211 13.89 22.44 -6.26
CA LEU A 211 13.69 23.70 -5.53
C LEU A 211 12.20 24.02 -5.37
N ARG A 212 11.39 23.72 -6.39
CA ARG A 212 9.94 23.86 -6.32
C ARG A 212 9.31 22.91 -5.31
N HIS A 213 9.78 21.67 -5.24
CA HIS A 213 9.36 20.69 -4.25
C HIS A 213 9.65 21.16 -2.82
N HIS A 214 10.85 21.69 -2.55
CA HIS A 214 11.21 22.24 -1.23
C HIS A 214 10.40 23.49 -0.85
N ALA A 215 10.02 24.31 -1.84
CA ALA A 215 9.16 25.47 -1.60
C ALA A 215 7.69 25.08 -1.32
N VAL A 216 7.18 24.06 -2.00
CA VAL A 216 5.80 23.57 -1.90
C VAL A 216 5.81 22.05 -1.99
N ILE A 217 5.75 21.40 -0.84
CA ILE A 217 5.86 19.94 -0.71
C ILE A 217 4.75 19.15 -1.42
N ASP A 218 3.68 19.81 -1.88
CA ASP A 218 2.58 19.17 -2.58
C ASP A 218 2.82 19.00 -4.10
N CYS A 219 4.01 19.28 -4.61
CA CYS A 219 4.35 19.16 -6.04
C CYS A 219 5.69 18.48 -6.29
N ASN A 220 5.88 18.00 -7.52
CA ASN A 220 7.14 17.43 -8.01
C ASN A 220 7.67 16.29 -7.13
N GLU A 221 6.84 15.28 -6.91
CA GLU A 221 7.10 14.22 -5.94
C GLU A 221 7.87 13.04 -6.54
N ALA A 222 7.81 12.85 -7.86
CA ALA A 222 8.53 11.79 -8.56
C ALA A 222 9.91 12.28 -9.01
N ILE A 223 10.89 12.20 -8.11
CA ILE A 223 12.30 12.58 -8.33
C ILE A 223 12.96 11.59 -9.30
N SER A 224 12.93 10.30 -8.98
CA SER A 224 13.49 9.26 -9.84
C SER A 224 12.60 8.97 -11.03
N GLY A 225 11.28 9.07 -10.84
CA GLY A 225 10.28 9.04 -11.90
C GLY A 225 10.41 7.82 -12.83
N PHE A 226 10.02 8.00 -14.08
CA PHE A 226 10.29 7.05 -15.15
C PHE A 226 11.55 7.49 -15.90
N PHE A 227 12.72 7.12 -15.38
CA PHE A 227 14.02 7.64 -15.83
C PHE A 227 14.08 9.18 -15.74
N THR A 228 13.78 9.69 -14.53
CA THR A 228 13.71 11.10 -14.12
C THR A 228 12.65 11.95 -14.80
N LEU A 229 11.81 11.31 -15.62
CA LEU A 229 10.59 11.93 -16.10
C LEU A 229 9.51 11.85 -15.00
N PRO A 230 8.92 12.98 -14.58
CA PRO A 230 7.94 13.02 -13.50
C PRO A 230 6.54 12.66 -14.02
N VAL A 231 6.42 11.47 -14.61
CA VAL A 231 5.20 10.98 -15.28
C VAL A 231 4.01 10.96 -14.31
N ALA A 232 4.22 10.50 -13.07
CA ALA A 232 3.18 10.51 -12.04
C ALA A 232 2.67 11.93 -11.76
N ASP A 233 3.56 12.92 -11.65
CA ASP A 233 3.17 14.31 -11.44
C ASP A 233 2.42 14.92 -12.63
N TRP A 234 2.76 14.55 -13.86
CA TRP A 234 1.99 14.94 -15.04
C TRP A 234 0.59 14.33 -15.03
N VAL A 235 0.50 13.02 -14.79
CA VAL A 235 -0.77 12.29 -14.76
C VAL A 235 -1.69 12.81 -13.65
N PHE A 236 -1.12 13.15 -12.49
CA PHE A 236 -1.88 13.62 -11.34
C PHE A 236 -2.06 15.14 -11.29
N GLY A 237 -1.40 15.90 -12.17
CA GLY A 237 -1.50 17.36 -12.20
C GLY A 237 -0.83 18.04 -11.02
N THR A 238 0.26 17.45 -10.51
CA THR A 238 1.11 18.04 -9.46
C THR A 238 2.43 18.61 -9.99
N PHE A 239 2.75 18.42 -11.27
CA PHE A 239 3.97 18.98 -11.86
C PHE A 239 3.89 20.51 -11.96
N LEU A 240 4.83 21.21 -11.35
CA LEU A 240 4.96 22.66 -11.43
C LEU A 240 6.42 23.06 -11.57
N LEU A 241 6.71 24.05 -12.41
CA LEU A 241 8.00 24.72 -12.41
C LEU A 241 7.81 26.18 -11.98
N PRO A 242 8.72 26.74 -11.19
CA PRO A 242 8.68 28.13 -10.79
C PRO A 242 9.06 29.03 -11.98
N LYS A 243 8.52 30.25 -12.04
CA LYS A 243 8.86 31.19 -13.11
C LYS A 243 10.18 31.89 -12.79
N SER A 244 10.38 32.29 -11.53
CA SER A 244 11.67 32.72 -10.98
C SER A 244 12.53 31.54 -10.53
N LEU A 245 13.86 31.69 -10.61
CA LEU A 245 14.77 30.81 -9.88
C LEU A 245 14.81 31.25 -8.42
N TYR A 246 14.82 30.26 -7.53
CA TYR A 246 14.87 30.53 -6.11
C TYR A 246 16.29 30.86 -5.65
N VAL A 247 16.70 32.12 -5.79
CA VAL A 247 18.02 32.63 -5.39
C VAL A 247 17.89 33.58 -4.21
N ASP A 248 18.82 33.52 -3.26
CA ASP A 248 18.79 34.42 -2.10
C ASP A 248 18.84 35.89 -2.53
N GLY A 249 18.02 36.74 -1.91
CA GLY A 249 17.87 38.16 -2.26
C GLY A 249 17.05 38.50 -3.52
N SER A 250 16.51 37.53 -4.26
CA SER A 250 15.67 37.81 -5.44
C SER A 250 14.18 38.03 -5.10
N GLU A 251 13.51 38.96 -5.79
CA GLU A 251 12.08 39.29 -5.57
C GLU A 251 11.15 38.32 -6.31
N TRP A 252 10.21 37.67 -5.61
CA TRP A 252 9.24 36.74 -6.23
C TRP A 252 7.79 37.10 -5.92
N ASN A 253 6.89 36.53 -6.73
CA ASN A 253 5.45 36.68 -6.54
C ASN A 253 4.90 35.61 -5.56
N ALA A 254 4.00 36.01 -4.66
CA ALA A 254 3.31 35.11 -3.74
C ALA A 254 2.58 33.96 -4.44
N THR A 255 2.14 34.16 -5.70
CA THR A 255 1.52 33.11 -6.52
C THR A 255 2.47 31.96 -6.83
N GLU A 256 3.79 32.16 -6.73
CA GLU A 256 4.76 31.09 -6.94
C GLU A 256 4.78 30.09 -5.80
N PHE A 257 4.10 30.30 -4.67
CA PHE A 257 4.04 29.35 -3.54
C PHE A 257 2.69 28.65 -3.42
N THR A 258 1.87 28.69 -4.46
CA THR A 258 0.56 28.02 -4.43
C THR A 258 0.72 26.53 -4.70
N SER A 259 0.09 25.69 -3.89
CA SER A 259 -0.04 24.26 -4.18
C SER A 259 -0.72 24.01 -5.52
N PRO A 260 -0.33 22.95 -6.26
CA PRO A 260 -1.01 22.57 -7.49
C PRO A 260 -2.46 22.20 -7.21
N ARG A 261 -3.28 22.16 -8.26
CA ARG A 261 -4.63 21.59 -8.21
C ARG A 261 -4.62 20.21 -8.87
N PRO A 262 -4.27 19.15 -8.12
CA PRO A 262 -4.16 17.82 -8.71
C PRO A 262 -5.52 17.25 -9.09
N CYS A 263 -5.55 16.12 -9.76
CA CYS A 263 -6.77 15.45 -10.19
C CYS A 263 -7.70 15.10 -9.00
N ALA A 264 -8.98 14.81 -9.29
CA ALA A 264 -9.99 14.58 -8.25
C ALA A 264 -9.61 13.45 -7.28
N PHE A 265 -8.95 12.40 -7.78
CA PHE A 265 -8.49 11.27 -6.97
C PHE A 265 -7.44 11.70 -5.94
N ILE A 266 -6.41 12.45 -6.35
CA ILE A 266 -5.37 12.93 -5.43
C ILE A 266 -5.94 13.94 -4.43
N ARG A 267 -6.81 14.86 -4.85
CA ARG A 267 -7.49 15.77 -3.91
C ARG A 267 -8.29 15.01 -2.84
N TRP A 268 -8.95 13.93 -3.23
CA TRP A 268 -9.65 13.05 -2.30
C TRP A 268 -8.68 12.37 -1.32
N CYS A 269 -7.56 11.83 -1.80
CA CYS A 269 -6.51 11.25 -0.97
C CYS A 269 -5.90 12.27 0.01
N ASP A 270 -5.56 13.47 -0.45
CA ASP A 270 -5.04 14.57 0.38
C ASP A 270 -6.03 14.92 1.50
N THR A 271 -7.29 15.15 1.16
CA THR A 271 -8.34 15.46 2.14
C THR A 271 -8.46 14.38 3.23
N ARG A 272 -8.35 13.10 2.84
CA ARG A 272 -8.43 11.96 3.77
C ARG A 272 -7.20 11.87 4.65
N THR A 273 -6.02 12.03 4.07
CA THR A 273 -4.74 11.91 4.80
C THR A 273 -4.55 13.07 5.77
N ASP A 274 -4.93 14.30 5.39
CA ASP A 274 -4.88 15.47 6.26
C ASP A 274 -5.83 15.32 7.45
N ALA A 275 -7.05 14.83 7.22
CA ALA A 275 -8.00 14.54 8.29
C ALA A 275 -7.45 13.46 9.25
N LEU A 276 -6.81 12.42 8.72
CA LEU A 276 -6.19 11.37 9.53
C LEU A 276 -5.05 11.93 10.40
N VAL A 277 -4.14 12.71 9.83
CA VAL A 277 -3.01 13.30 10.56
C VAL A 277 -3.51 14.30 11.60
N LYS A 278 -4.46 15.17 11.25
CA LYS A 278 -5.09 16.13 12.18
C LYS A 278 -5.73 15.42 13.38
N ASN A 279 -6.52 14.37 13.14
CA ASN A 279 -7.16 13.60 14.19
C ASN A 279 -6.15 12.91 15.11
N ARG A 280 -5.02 12.41 14.57
CA ARG A 280 -3.96 11.80 15.38
C ARG A 280 -3.22 12.83 16.23
N ARG A 281 -2.88 14.00 15.65
CA ARG A 281 -2.24 15.10 16.38
C ARG A 281 -3.12 15.57 17.54
N ALA A 282 -4.42 15.75 17.30
CA ALA A 282 -5.39 16.10 18.34
C ALA A 282 -5.46 15.05 19.47
N ARG A 283 -5.39 13.76 19.15
CA ARG A 283 -5.34 12.68 20.17
C ARG A 283 -4.03 12.66 20.96
N ALA A 284 -2.92 13.05 20.34
CA ALA A 284 -1.59 13.04 20.96
C ALA A 284 -1.37 14.20 21.95
N GLN A 285 -2.08 15.33 21.77
CA GLN A 285 -1.92 16.54 22.60
C GLN A 285 -2.66 16.49 23.95
N GLY A 286 -3.34 15.40 24.29
CA GLY A 286 -4.15 15.31 25.53
C GLY A 286 -5.43 16.17 25.47
N PRO A 287 -6.41 15.98 26.36
CA PRO A 287 -7.75 16.53 26.15
C PRO A 287 -7.90 17.98 26.65
N VAL A 288 -8.37 18.89 25.78
CA VAL A 288 -9.49 19.76 26.18
C VAL A 288 -10.73 18.87 26.10
N ALA A 289 -11.45 18.74 27.20
CA ALA A 289 -12.54 17.79 27.35
C ALA A 289 -13.55 17.84 26.18
N ALA A 290 -13.51 16.81 25.34
CA ALA A 290 -14.61 16.36 24.48
C ALA A 290 -14.65 14.83 24.61
N PRO A 291 -15.85 14.23 24.63
CA PRO A 291 -16.08 12.97 25.31
C PRO A 291 -15.22 11.86 24.74
N SER A 292 -14.57 11.12 25.64
CA SER A 292 -13.99 9.81 25.39
C SER A 292 -15.10 8.80 25.05
N GLY A 293 -15.60 8.93 23.84
CA GLY A 293 -16.35 7.91 23.14
C GLY A 293 -15.73 7.82 21.76
N GLU A 294 -15.34 6.62 21.35
CA GLU A 294 -15.50 6.25 19.95
C GLU A 294 -16.83 6.87 19.51
N ALA A 295 -16.81 7.90 18.65
CA ALA A 295 -18.01 8.59 18.22
C ALA A 295 -18.89 7.50 17.60
N ALA A 296 -19.80 6.98 18.41
CA ALA A 296 -20.75 6.00 17.97
C ALA A 296 -21.57 6.79 17.00
N THR A 297 -21.28 6.64 15.70
CA THR A 297 -22.16 7.14 14.66
C THR A 297 -23.55 6.67 15.05
N ILE A 298 -24.40 7.61 15.47
CA ILE A 298 -25.74 7.31 15.93
C ILE A 298 -26.52 7.03 14.67
N TYR A 299 -26.46 5.78 14.20
CA TYR A 299 -27.23 5.32 13.06
C TYR A 299 -28.70 5.52 13.35
N THR A 300 -29.45 5.94 12.33
CA THR A 300 -30.90 6.11 12.45
C THR A 300 -31.56 4.78 12.86
N ARG A 301 -32.77 4.84 13.44
CA ARG A 301 -33.54 3.62 13.74
C ARG A 301 -33.72 2.75 12.49
N GLY A 302 -33.97 3.38 11.33
CA GLY A 302 -34.08 2.70 10.05
C GLY A 302 -32.80 1.96 9.65
N GLU A 303 -31.63 2.59 9.79
CA GLU A 303 -30.34 1.93 9.52
C GLU A 303 -30.06 0.79 10.49
N GLN A 304 -30.45 0.92 11.76
CA GLN A 304 -30.30 -0.16 12.74
C GLN A 304 -31.17 -1.36 12.38
N ILE A 305 -32.46 -1.14 12.09
CA ILE A 305 -33.40 -2.18 11.65
C ILE A 305 -32.88 -2.87 10.39
N ALA A 306 -32.50 -2.10 9.37
CA ALA A 306 -31.99 -2.63 8.11
C ALA A 306 -30.69 -3.45 8.31
N ASN A 307 -29.81 -3.03 9.22
CA ASN A 307 -28.63 -3.83 9.58
C ASN A 307 -29.00 -5.15 10.28
N TYR A 308 -29.95 -5.13 11.22
CA TYR A 308 -30.41 -6.35 11.89
C TYR A 308 -31.09 -7.32 10.91
N LEU A 309 -31.93 -6.80 10.00
CA LEU A 309 -32.60 -7.60 8.98
C LEU A 309 -31.60 -8.23 8.02
N THR A 310 -30.66 -7.45 7.48
CA THR A 310 -29.67 -8.00 6.53
C THR A 310 -28.77 -9.07 7.15
N HIS A 311 -28.34 -8.90 8.41
CA HIS A 311 -27.57 -9.94 9.11
C HIS A 311 -28.42 -11.12 9.55
N GLY A 312 -29.64 -10.87 10.02
CA GLY A 312 -30.58 -11.93 10.39
C GLY A 312 -30.90 -12.84 9.20
N THR A 313 -31.18 -12.24 8.04
CA THR A 313 -31.37 -12.97 6.78
C THR A 313 -30.11 -13.73 6.39
N GLY A 314 -28.94 -13.11 6.50
CA GLY A 314 -27.67 -13.79 6.23
C GLY A 314 -27.39 -14.98 7.15
N LEU A 315 -27.70 -14.86 8.43
CA LEU A 315 -27.56 -15.94 9.40
C LEU A 315 -28.52 -17.10 9.09
N LEU A 316 -29.80 -16.80 8.82
CA LEU A 316 -30.78 -17.81 8.46
C LEU A 316 -30.39 -18.53 7.16
N ALA A 317 -30.00 -17.77 6.14
CA ALA A 317 -29.51 -18.31 4.87
C ALA A 317 -28.24 -19.15 5.06
N SER A 318 -27.36 -18.79 6.00
CA SER A 318 -26.15 -19.56 6.32
C SER A 318 -26.47 -20.89 7.01
N ILE A 319 -27.48 -20.93 7.89
CA ILE A 319 -27.95 -22.18 8.50
C ILE A 319 -28.54 -23.10 7.44
N VAL A 320 -29.42 -22.57 6.58
CA VAL A 320 -29.98 -23.31 5.44
C VAL A 320 -28.85 -23.80 4.52
N GLY A 321 -27.90 -22.94 4.19
CA GLY A 321 -26.73 -23.27 3.39
C GLY A 321 -25.88 -24.38 4.00
N LEU A 322 -25.60 -24.33 5.30
CA LEU A 322 -24.88 -25.40 6.02
C LEU A 322 -25.62 -26.74 5.94
N VAL A 323 -26.94 -26.73 6.16
CA VAL A 323 -27.76 -27.95 6.05
C VAL A 323 -27.72 -28.48 4.62
N LEU A 324 -27.97 -27.64 3.62
CA LEU A 324 -27.95 -28.06 2.22
C LEU A 324 -26.59 -28.61 1.80
N LEU A 325 -25.50 -27.88 2.09
CA LEU A 325 -24.15 -28.32 1.74
C LEU A 325 -23.81 -29.67 2.40
N THR A 326 -24.11 -29.84 3.69
CA THR A 326 -23.78 -31.08 4.40
C THR A 326 -24.68 -32.25 3.99
N SER A 327 -25.98 -32.04 3.80
CA SER A 327 -26.90 -33.06 3.31
C SER A 327 -26.52 -33.54 1.91
N PHE A 328 -26.29 -32.62 0.96
CA PHE A 328 -25.91 -32.99 -0.39
C PHE A 328 -24.53 -33.66 -0.44
N ALA A 329 -23.57 -33.16 0.35
CA ALA A 329 -22.25 -33.79 0.47
C ALA A 329 -22.32 -35.20 1.08
N ALA A 330 -23.21 -35.45 2.05
CA ALA A 330 -23.42 -36.76 2.65
C ALA A 330 -24.13 -37.73 1.71
N LEU A 331 -25.09 -37.24 0.93
CA LEU A 331 -25.88 -38.07 0.00
C LEU A 331 -25.11 -38.42 -1.29
N ARG A 332 -24.26 -37.51 -1.78
CA ARG A 332 -23.66 -37.61 -3.12
C ARG A 332 -22.13 -37.67 -3.12
N GLY A 333 -21.51 -37.32 -2.00
CA GLY A 333 -20.06 -37.16 -1.89
C GLY A 333 -19.41 -38.23 -1.03
N ASN A 334 -18.28 -37.85 -0.44
CA ASN A 334 -17.50 -38.67 0.49
C ASN A 334 -17.10 -37.82 1.70
N ALA A 335 -16.30 -38.39 2.62
CA ALA A 335 -15.87 -37.71 3.83
C ALA A 335 -15.21 -36.33 3.58
N TRP A 336 -14.46 -36.16 2.49
CA TRP A 336 -13.87 -34.86 2.13
C TRP A 336 -14.93 -33.81 1.81
N HIS A 337 -15.97 -34.20 1.08
CA HIS A 337 -17.07 -33.31 0.71
C HIS A 337 -17.83 -32.86 1.95
N VAL A 338 -18.12 -33.79 2.86
CA VAL A 338 -18.81 -33.50 4.12
C VAL A 338 -17.95 -32.57 4.97
N ALA A 339 -16.68 -32.91 5.22
CA ALA A 339 -15.77 -32.10 6.04
C ALA A 339 -15.62 -30.67 5.49
N SER A 340 -15.38 -30.53 4.17
CA SER A 340 -15.23 -29.22 3.54
C SER A 340 -16.51 -28.39 3.60
N SER A 341 -17.67 -29.04 3.42
CA SER A 341 -18.99 -28.42 3.52
C SER A 341 -19.32 -27.96 4.93
N VAL A 342 -18.99 -28.77 5.94
CA VAL A 342 -19.15 -28.42 7.36
C VAL A 342 -18.28 -27.21 7.70
N VAL A 343 -17.00 -27.21 7.30
CA VAL A 343 -16.08 -26.09 7.56
C VAL A 343 -16.61 -24.81 6.93
N PHE A 344 -17.03 -24.85 5.66
CA PHE A 344 -17.56 -23.68 4.98
C PHE A 344 -18.88 -23.19 5.61
N GLY A 345 -19.84 -24.09 5.84
CA GLY A 345 -21.13 -23.73 6.42
C GLY A 345 -21.02 -23.19 7.86
N LEU A 346 -20.14 -23.77 8.69
CA LEU A 346 -19.87 -23.26 10.03
C LEU A 346 -19.20 -21.88 9.99
N ALA A 347 -18.29 -21.64 9.05
CA ALA A 347 -17.67 -20.33 8.87
C ALA A 347 -18.70 -19.26 8.47
N LEU A 348 -19.67 -19.61 7.60
CA LEU A 348 -20.81 -18.74 7.27
C LEU A 348 -21.65 -18.41 8.51
N VAL A 349 -22.10 -19.43 9.23
CA VAL A 349 -22.91 -19.25 10.45
C VAL A 349 -22.16 -18.40 11.48
N PHE A 350 -20.87 -18.70 11.72
CA PHE A 350 -20.04 -17.92 12.64
C PHE A 350 -19.87 -16.47 12.18
N GLY A 351 -19.64 -16.25 10.88
CA GLY A 351 -19.52 -14.93 10.25
C GLY A 351 -20.72 -14.03 10.54
N TYR A 352 -21.93 -14.51 10.22
CA TYR A 352 -23.16 -13.74 10.40
C TYR A 352 -23.62 -13.68 11.87
N ALA A 353 -23.37 -14.72 12.68
CA ALA A 353 -23.71 -14.73 14.10
C ALA A 353 -22.83 -13.78 14.94
N ALA A 354 -21.54 -13.69 14.64
CA ALA A 354 -20.63 -12.76 15.33
C ALA A 354 -21.14 -11.32 15.21
N PHE A 355 -21.61 -10.94 14.01
CA PHE A 355 -22.05 -9.59 13.72
C PHE A 355 -23.30 -9.17 14.48
N MET A 356 -24.29 -10.06 14.64
CA MET A 356 -25.51 -9.81 15.42
C MET A 356 -25.21 -9.46 16.88
N ASN A 357 -24.20 -10.13 17.47
CA ASN A 357 -23.82 -9.94 18.86
C ASN A 357 -23.14 -8.58 19.12
N PHE A 358 -22.46 -8.01 18.12
CA PHE A 358 -21.74 -6.73 18.24
C PHE A 358 -22.63 -5.51 18.51
N ARG A 359 -23.89 -5.53 18.05
CA ARG A 359 -24.79 -4.37 18.19
C ARG A 359 -25.68 -4.41 19.43
N ARG A 360 -25.76 -5.54 20.13
CA ARG A 360 -26.58 -5.68 21.36
C ARG A 360 -25.98 -4.90 22.54
N THR A 361 -24.69 -4.57 22.50
CA THR A 361 -24.01 -3.85 23.59
C THR A 361 -24.07 -2.32 23.43
N ARG A 362 -24.72 -1.68 24.41
CA ARG A 362 -24.91 -0.22 24.45
C ARG A 362 -23.74 0.54 25.08
N THR A 363 -22.85 -0.13 25.81
CA THR A 363 -21.73 0.52 26.52
C THR A 363 -20.41 0.42 25.73
N PRO A 364 -19.58 1.49 25.69
CA PRO A 364 -18.28 1.47 25.00
C PRO A 364 -17.34 0.35 25.47
N ARG A 365 -17.30 0.08 26.79
CA ARG A 365 -16.50 -1.01 27.38
C ARG A 365 -17.01 -2.40 26.99
N GLY A 366 -18.33 -2.55 26.80
CA GLY A 366 -18.96 -3.79 26.35
C GLY A 366 -18.77 -4.07 24.86
N ARG A 367 -18.42 -3.08 24.02
CA ARG A 367 -18.27 -3.25 22.56
C ARG A 367 -16.94 -3.87 22.12
N ALA A 368 -15.85 -3.53 22.81
CA ALA A 368 -14.50 -3.98 22.46
C ALA A 368 -14.33 -5.50 22.26
N PRO A 369 -14.86 -6.41 23.11
CA PRO A 369 -14.76 -7.85 22.87
C PRO A 369 -15.55 -8.32 21.63
N PHE A 370 -16.68 -7.68 21.32
CA PHE A 370 -17.48 -8.05 20.15
C PHE A 370 -16.91 -7.50 18.84
N THR A 371 -16.28 -6.32 18.86
CA THR A 371 -15.52 -5.82 17.71
C THR A 371 -14.41 -6.81 17.34
N ARG A 372 -13.70 -7.36 18.34
CA ARG A 372 -12.66 -8.37 18.12
C ARG A 372 -13.22 -9.64 17.48
N ARG A 373 -14.32 -10.18 18.01
CA ARG A 373 -14.99 -11.36 17.45
C ARG A 373 -15.42 -11.16 15.99
N ASN A 374 -15.95 -9.98 15.64
CA ASN A 374 -16.33 -9.68 14.25
C ASN A 374 -15.16 -9.71 13.28
N HIS A 375 -14.02 -9.14 13.66
CA HIS A 375 -12.85 -9.14 12.78
C HIS A 375 -12.22 -10.51 12.63
N VAL A 376 -12.25 -11.32 13.69
CA VAL A 376 -11.82 -12.72 13.66
C VAL A 376 -12.76 -13.53 12.75
N ALA A 377 -14.07 -13.30 12.82
CA ALA A 377 -15.04 -14.01 12.01
C ALA A 377 -14.84 -13.81 10.50
N ILE A 378 -14.36 -12.62 10.07
CA ILE A 378 -14.00 -12.39 8.65
C ILE A 378 -12.84 -13.28 8.21
N PHE A 379 -11.80 -13.45 9.03
CA PHE A 379 -10.68 -14.35 8.69
C PHE A 379 -11.15 -15.80 8.55
N PHE A 380 -12.00 -16.28 9.47
CA PHE A 380 -12.59 -17.61 9.36
C PHE A 380 -13.50 -17.76 8.15
N LEU A 381 -14.27 -16.73 7.80
CA LEU A 381 -15.12 -16.74 6.61
C LEU A 381 -14.28 -16.86 5.33
N ILE A 382 -13.19 -16.09 5.21
CA ILE A 382 -12.27 -16.18 4.07
C ILE A 382 -11.69 -17.60 3.97
N ALA A 383 -11.15 -18.15 5.07
CA ALA A 383 -10.58 -19.49 5.07
C ALA A 383 -11.64 -20.59 4.78
N GLY A 384 -12.82 -20.47 5.36
CA GLY A 384 -13.94 -21.39 5.18
C GLY A 384 -14.45 -21.41 3.75
N THR A 385 -14.60 -20.24 3.12
CA THR A 385 -15.06 -20.12 1.72
C THR A 385 -14.07 -20.75 0.73
N ALA A 386 -12.77 -20.69 0.99
CA ALA A 386 -11.75 -21.28 0.13
C ALA A 386 -11.66 -22.81 0.26
N THR A 387 -11.98 -23.35 1.44
CA THR A 387 -11.80 -24.77 1.79
C THR A 387 -12.38 -25.76 0.76
N PRO A 388 -13.66 -25.68 0.34
CA PRO A 388 -14.20 -26.65 -0.62
C PRO A 388 -13.49 -26.61 -1.97
N PHE A 389 -13.16 -25.43 -2.50
CA PHE A 389 -12.46 -25.32 -3.79
C PHE A 389 -11.05 -25.93 -3.74
N LEU A 390 -10.33 -25.70 -2.63
CA LEU A 390 -8.96 -26.16 -2.47
C LEU A 390 -8.87 -27.67 -2.19
N LEU A 391 -9.77 -28.20 -1.35
CA LEU A 391 -9.72 -29.60 -0.91
C LEU A 391 -10.51 -30.57 -1.80
N LEU A 392 -11.49 -30.09 -2.59
CA LEU A 392 -12.33 -30.93 -3.45
C LEU A 392 -11.96 -30.84 -4.94
N ASN A 393 -11.71 -29.65 -5.48
CA ASN A 393 -11.45 -29.48 -6.92
C ASN A 393 -9.96 -29.41 -7.24
N VAL A 394 -9.23 -28.48 -6.63
CA VAL A 394 -7.79 -28.31 -6.93
C VAL A 394 -7.01 -29.55 -6.49
N ARG A 395 -7.22 -30.01 -5.24
CA ARG A 395 -6.59 -31.19 -4.62
C ARG A 395 -5.06 -31.23 -4.81
N GLY A 396 -4.45 -32.37 -4.48
CA GLY A 396 -3.02 -32.61 -4.64
C GLY A 396 -2.13 -31.62 -3.86
N ALA A 397 -0.87 -31.52 -4.26
CA ALA A 397 0.10 -30.64 -3.61
C ALA A 397 -0.32 -29.17 -3.64
N TRP A 398 -0.93 -28.71 -4.75
CA TRP A 398 -1.39 -27.33 -4.91
C TRP A 398 -2.55 -26.99 -3.97
N GLY A 399 -3.57 -27.85 -3.90
CA GLY A 399 -4.73 -27.66 -3.02
C GLY A 399 -4.31 -27.59 -1.56
N TRP A 400 -3.44 -28.50 -1.11
CA TRP A 400 -2.94 -28.51 0.27
C TRP A 400 -2.03 -27.33 0.60
N SER A 401 -1.13 -26.94 -0.33
CA SER A 401 -0.23 -25.80 -0.11
C SER A 401 -1.02 -24.50 0.01
N LEU A 402 -1.96 -24.26 -0.91
CA LEU A 402 -2.83 -23.09 -0.85
C LEU A 402 -3.75 -23.12 0.37
N PHE A 403 -4.28 -24.29 0.74
CA PHE A 403 -5.09 -24.44 1.95
C PHE A 403 -4.28 -24.05 3.19
N GLY A 404 -3.05 -24.56 3.32
CA GLY A 404 -2.15 -24.23 4.42
C GLY A 404 -1.78 -22.75 4.46
N VAL A 405 -1.49 -22.12 3.32
CA VAL A 405 -1.19 -20.69 3.24
C VAL A 405 -2.41 -19.84 3.62
N VAL A 406 -3.59 -20.12 3.07
CA VAL A 406 -4.82 -19.37 3.34
C VAL A 406 -5.18 -19.49 4.82
N TRP A 407 -5.22 -20.71 5.37
CA TRP A 407 -5.55 -20.93 6.78
C TRP A 407 -4.47 -20.35 7.71
N GLY A 408 -3.18 -20.52 7.39
CA GLY A 408 -2.08 -19.97 8.16
C GLY A 408 -2.15 -18.44 8.26
N LEU A 409 -2.33 -17.76 7.12
CA LEU A 409 -2.48 -16.30 7.10
C LEU A 409 -3.74 -15.83 7.82
N CYS A 410 -4.86 -16.55 7.68
CA CYS A 410 -6.10 -16.22 8.39
C CYS A 410 -5.97 -16.43 9.90
N LEU A 411 -5.30 -17.49 10.35
CA LEU A 411 -5.04 -17.75 11.77
C LEU A 411 -4.09 -16.71 12.37
N VAL A 412 -2.97 -16.41 11.70
CA VAL A 412 -2.06 -15.34 12.12
C VAL A 412 -2.80 -14.01 12.18
N GLY A 413 -3.60 -13.67 11.18
CA GLY A 413 -4.42 -12.46 11.16
C GLY A 413 -5.45 -12.41 12.29
N ALA A 414 -6.12 -13.53 12.57
CA ALA A 414 -7.08 -13.67 13.67
C ALA A 414 -6.41 -13.50 15.04
N LEU A 415 -5.29 -14.20 15.29
CA LEU A 415 -4.51 -14.09 16.52
C LEU A 415 -3.97 -12.68 16.71
N PHE A 416 -3.37 -12.10 15.67
CA PHE A 416 -2.89 -10.73 15.68
C PHE A 416 -4.00 -9.77 16.12
N ARG A 417 -5.24 -9.99 15.65
CA ARG A 417 -6.37 -9.13 16.02
C ARG A 417 -6.88 -9.36 17.44
N LEU A 418 -6.75 -10.57 17.98
CA LEU A 418 -7.11 -10.86 19.36
C LEU A 418 -6.15 -10.17 20.35
N PHE A 419 -4.85 -10.12 20.02
CA PHE A 419 -3.81 -9.58 20.90
C PHE A 419 -3.49 -8.08 20.67
N PHE A 420 -3.44 -7.60 19.42
CA PHE A 420 -3.03 -6.23 19.08
C PHE A 420 -4.24 -5.34 18.74
N THR A 421 -4.96 -4.89 19.78
CA THR A 421 -6.22 -4.14 19.61
C THR A 421 -6.00 -2.64 19.41
N GLY A 422 -6.69 -2.04 18.42
CA GLY A 422 -6.93 -0.58 18.34
C GLY A 422 -5.88 0.28 17.61
N ARG A 423 -4.61 -0.14 17.52
CA ARG A 423 -3.55 0.68 16.87
C ARG A 423 -3.38 0.46 15.36
N LEU A 424 -3.84 -0.67 14.80
CA LEU A 424 -3.49 -1.11 13.44
C LEU A 424 -4.68 -1.59 12.60
N GLN A 425 -5.84 -0.94 12.71
CA GLN A 425 -7.05 -1.32 11.95
C GLN A 425 -6.83 -1.34 10.42
N THR A 426 -5.97 -0.46 9.91
CA THR A 426 -5.57 -0.43 8.50
C THR A 426 -4.79 -1.67 8.07
N VAL A 427 -3.94 -2.22 8.95
CA VAL A 427 -3.14 -3.43 8.67
C VAL A 427 -4.06 -4.64 8.49
N SER A 428 -5.10 -4.78 9.32
CA SER A 428 -6.09 -5.86 9.13
C SER A 428 -6.83 -5.73 7.80
N THR A 429 -7.16 -4.50 7.38
CA THR A 429 -7.86 -4.26 6.10
C THR A 429 -6.97 -4.64 4.91
N PHE A 430 -5.69 -4.25 4.97
CA PHE A 430 -4.71 -4.64 3.95
C PHE A 430 -4.48 -6.16 3.93
N ALA A 431 -4.43 -6.80 5.11
CA ALA A 431 -4.32 -8.26 5.21
C ALA A 431 -5.52 -8.98 4.58
N TYR A 432 -6.75 -8.48 4.77
CA TYR A 432 -7.93 -9.05 4.11
C TYR A 432 -7.84 -8.97 2.59
N LEU A 433 -7.41 -7.81 2.06
CA LEU A 433 -7.24 -7.63 0.62
C LEU A 433 -6.15 -8.56 0.08
N LEU A 434 -5.01 -8.65 0.75
CA LEU A 434 -3.90 -9.50 0.33
C LEU A 434 -4.28 -10.99 0.31
N ILE A 435 -4.97 -11.47 1.36
CA ILE A 435 -5.48 -12.85 1.40
C ILE A 435 -6.55 -13.05 0.32
N GLY A 436 -7.42 -12.06 0.11
CA GLY A 436 -8.42 -12.07 -0.96
C GLY A 436 -7.85 -12.07 -2.38
N LEU A 437 -6.56 -11.76 -2.54
CA LEU A 437 -5.85 -11.88 -3.82
C LEU A 437 -5.22 -13.26 -4.05
N LEU A 438 -5.14 -14.13 -3.04
CA LEU A 438 -4.61 -15.49 -3.18
C LEU A 438 -5.34 -16.36 -4.22
N PRO A 439 -6.67 -16.24 -4.41
CA PRO A 439 -7.33 -16.93 -5.52
C PRO A 439 -6.76 -16.57 -6.90
N PHE A 440 -6.19 -15.36 -7.08
CA PHE A 440 -5.50 -15.02 -8.32
C PHE A 440 -4.24 -15.83 -8.50
N VAL A 441 -3.48 -16.15 -7.43
CA VAL A 441 -2.33 -17.09 -7.49
C VAL A 441 -2.76 -18.52 -7.84
N ALA A 442 -4.04 -18.84 -7.66
CA ALA A 442 -4.63 -20.13 -7.99
C ALA A 442 -5.50 -20.09 -9.26
N ILE A 443 -5.53 -19.00 -10.02
CA ILE A 443 -6.41 -18.85 -11.20
C ILE A 443 -6.23 -19.97 -12.23
N LYS A 444 -4.99 -20.36 -12.56
CA LYS A 444 -4.73 -21.44 -13.52
C LYS A 444 -5.29 -22.79 -13.06
N PRO A 445 -4.95 -23.31 -11.86
CA PRO A 445 -5.55 -24.55 -11.38
C PRO A 445 -7.05 -24.44 -11.12
N LEU A 446 -7.56 -23.27 -10.71
CA LEU A 446 -9.01 -23.06 -10.54
C LEU A 446 -9.75 -23.14 -11.88
N ILE A 447 -9.25 -22.49 -12.93
CA ILE A 447 -9.84 -22.55 -14.29
C ILE A 447 -9.80 -23.98 -14.82
N ALA A 448 -8.72 -24.73 -14.56
CA ALA A 448 -8.61 -26.11 -14.98
C ALA A 448 -9.53 -27.06 -14.19
N ALA A 449 -9.80 -26.78 -12.92
CA ALA A 449 -10.52 -27.69 -12.02
C ALA A 449 -12.02 -27.37 -11.86
N LEU A 450 -12.49 -26.23 -12.36
CA LEU A 450 -13.87 -25.77 -12.16
C LEU A 450 -14.61 -25.53 -13.50
N PRO A 451 -15.91 -25.89 -13.56
CA PRO A 451 -16.75 -25.52 -14.70
C PRO A 451 -16.88 -23.99 -14.83
N ASN A 452 -17.12 -23.51 -16.05
CA ASN A 452 -17.31 -22.08 -16.33
C ASN A 452 -18.38 -21.43 -15.44
N GLY A 453 -19.47 -22.13 -15.13
CA GLY A 453 -20.51 -21.62 -14.24
C GLY A 453 -20.00 -21.29 -12.83
N ALA A 454 -19.13 -22.14 -12.27
CA ALA A 454 -18.50 -21.89 -10.98
C ALA A 454 -17.53 -20.70 -11.05
N LEU A 455 -16.75 -20.59 -12.13
CA LEU A 455 -15.82 -19.48 -12.33
C LEU A 455 -16.55 -18.13 -12.43
N TRP A 456 -17.68 -18.08 -13.16
CA TRP A 456 -18.52 -16.88 -13.23
C TRP A 456 -19.11 -16.51 -11.87
N LEU A 457 -19.62 -17.48 -11.11
CA LEU A 457 -20.11 -17.23 -9.75
C LEU A 457 -18.99 -16.71 -8.83
N LEU A 458 -17.78 -17.30 -8.89
CA LEU A 458 -16.64 -16.81 -8.13
C LEU A 458 -16.26 -15.38 -8.53
N LEU A 459 -16.22 -15.07 -9.82
CA LEU A 459 -15.92 -13.72 -10.31
C LEU A 459 -16.96 -12.70 -9.83
N VAL A 460 -18.26 -13.00 -10.00
CA VAL A 460 -19.34 -12.15 -9.50
C VAL A 460 -19.23 -12.00 -7.97
N GLY A 461 -18.89 -13.07 -7.26
CA GLY A 461 -18.66 -13.03 -5.81
C GLY A 461 -17.53 -12.08 -5.42
N VAL A 462 -16.40 -12.11 -6.14
CA VAL A 462 -15.28 -11.17 -5.94
C VAL A 462 -15.72 -9.74 -6.21
N LEU A 463 -16.44 -9.49 -7.31
CA LEU A 463 -16.97 -8.16 -7.63
C LEU A 463 -17.92 -7.66 -6.53
N CYS A 464 -18.78 -8.52 -5.99
CA CYS A 464 -19.63 -8.17 -4.86
C CYS A 464 -18.79 -7.75 -3.64
N TYR A 465 -17.74 -8.50 -3.26
CA TYR A 465 -16.87 -8.10 -2.15
C TYR A 465 -16.14 -6.77 -2.39
N LEU A 466 -15.70 -6.51 -3.63
CA LEU A 466 -15.08 -5.24 -4.01
C LEU A 466 -16.08 -4.08 -3.88
N CYS A 467 -17.29 -4.23 -4.41
CA CYS A 467 -18.37 -3.24 -4.24
C CYS A 467 -18.68 -3.01 -2.75
N GLY A 468 -18.76 -4.09 -1.95
CA GLY A 468 -18.95 -3.99 -0.50
C GLY A 468 -17.84 -3.19 0.18
N THR A 469 -16.59 -3.34 -0.28
CA THR A 469 -15.44 -2.56 0.20
C THR A 469 -15.57 -1.07 -0.16
N VAL A 470 -16.03 -0.75 -1.36
CA VAL A 470 -16.32 0.65 -1.76
C VAL A 470 -17.34 1.28 -0.81
N PHE A 471 -18.47 0.61 -0.54
CA PHE A 471 -19.48 1.10 0.43
C PHE A 471 -18.96 1.14 1.87
N HIS A 472 -18.02 0.27 2.24
CA HIS A 472 -17.37 0.35 3.56
C HIS A 472 -16.57 1.65 3.72
N LEU A 473 -15.85 2.06 2.68
CA LEU A 473 -15.01 3.27 2.65
C LEU A 473 -15.83 4.56 2.47
N TRP A 474 -17.03 4.45 1.91
CA TRP A 474 -17.97 5.55 1.68
C TRP A 474 -18.86 5.86 2.88
N GLN A 475 -18.25 6.20 4.02
CA GLN A 475 -18.94 6.47 5.29
C GLN A 475 -19.91 7.66 5.28
N ARG A 476 -19.89 8.51 4.24
CA ARG A 476 -20.81 9.65 4.09
C ARG A 476 -22.18 9.28 3.52
N LEU A 477 -22.31 8.10 2.93
CA LEU A 477 -23.57 7.64 2.33
C LEU A 477 -24.49 7.07 3.41
N HIS A 478 -25.76 7.50 3.45
CA HIS A 478 -26.76 6.86 4.31
C HIS A 478 -26.88 5.37 3.95
N TYR A 479 -27.07 4.49 4.94
CA TYR A 479 -27.15 3.04 4.75
C TYR A 479 -25.88 2.37 4.19
N HIS A 480 -24.72 3.04 4.17
CA HIS A 480 -23.48 2.46 3.62
C HIS A 480 -23.10 1.12 4.29
N LEU A 481 -23.36 0.95 5.59
CA LEU A 481 -23.17 -0.32 6.30
C LEU A 481 -24.07 -1.42 5.75
N VAL A 482 -25.34 -1.11 5.53
CA VAL A 482 -26.34 -2.05 5.03
C VAL A 482 -25.95 -2.49 3.63
N MET A 483 -25.59 -1.54 2.75
CA MET A 483 -25.11 -1.86 1.40
C MET A 483 -23.88 -2.76 1.44
N ARG A 484 -22.89 -2.45 2.27
CA ARG A 484 -21.73 -3.34 2.48
C ARG A 484 -22.17 -4.77 2.86
N HIS A 485 -23.19 -4.92 3.70
CA HIS A 485 -23.68 -6.24 4.11
C HIS A 485 -24.46 -6.97 3.02
N VAL A 486 -25.27 -6.26 2.25
CA VAL A 486 -25.95 -6.82 1.07
C VAL A 486 -24.95 -7.34 0.06
N PHE A 487 -23.90 -6.57 -0.23
CA PHE A 487 -22.84 -7.01 -1.13
C PHE A 487 -22.01 -8.17 -0.55
N ALA A 488 -21.72 -8.18 0.75
CA ALA A 488 -21.09 -9.33 1.39
C ALA A 488 -21.95 -10.59 1.32
N LEU A 489 -23.27 -10.46 1.52
CA LEU A 489 -24.25 -11.54 1.35
C LEU A 489 -24.25 -12.08 -0.08
N GLY A 490 -24.29 -11.19 -1.08
CA GLY A 490 -24.15 -11.55 -2.49
C GLY A 490 -22.86 -12.33 -2.76
N GLY A 491 -21.74 -11.85 -2.22
CA GLY A 491 -20.44 -12.53 -2.30
C GLY A 491 -20.48 -13.96 -1.76
N THR A 492 -20.96 -14.13 -0.52
CA THR A 492 -21.08 -15.46 0.10
C THR A 492 -22.10 -16.37 -0.59
N ALA A 493 -23.20 -15.80 -1.11
CA ALA A 493 -24.21 -16.55 -1.84
C ALA A 493 -23.66 -17.10 -3.16
N CYS A 494 -22.91 -16.30 -3.90
CA CYS A 494 -22.22 -16.77 -5.09
C CYS A 494 -21.25 -17.92 -4.79
N HIS A 495 -20.48 -17.83 -3.70
CA HIS A 495 -19.58 -18.92 -3.30
C HIS A 495 -20.36 -20.17 -2.86
N LEU A 496 -21.44 -20.00 -2.09
CA LEU A 496 -22.32 -21.10 -1.67
C LEU A 496 -22.94 -21.81 -2.89
N LEU A 497 -23.48 -21.06 -3.83
CA LEU A 497 -24.06 -21.60 -5.07
C LEU A 497 -22.99 -22.27 -5.94
N ALA A 498 -21.80 -21.68 -6.06
CA ALA A 498 -20.69 -22.31 -6.78
C ALA A 498 -20.36 -23.68 -6.17
N VAL A 499 -20.34 -23.78 -4.83
CA VAL A 499 -20.08 -25.05 -4.17
C VAL A 499 -21.22 -26.05 -4.38
N LEU A 500 -22.45 -25.63 -4.12
CA LEU A 500 -23.63 -26.49 -4.18
C LEU A 500 -23.93 -27.02 -5.59
N LEU A 501 -23.75 -26.19 -6.62
CA LEU A 501 -24.14 -26.50 -7.99
C LEU A 501 -23.02 -27.14 -8.83
N PHE A 502 -21.75 -26.85 -8.53
CA PHE A 502 -20.63 -27.20 -9.41
C PHE A 502 -19.46 -27.92 -8.73
N VAL A 503 -19.31 -27.80 -7.41
CA VAL A 503 -18.20 -28.44 -6.67
C VAL A 503 -18.64 -29.75 -6.03
N LEU A 504 -19.86 -29.79 -5.49
CA LEU A 504 -20.44 -31.03 -5.00
C LEU A 504 -20.83 -31.94 -6.19
N PRO A 505 -20.74 -33.27 -6.05
CA PRO A 505 -21.10 -34.19 -7.11
C PRO A 505 -22.56 -34.02 -7.54
N GLY A 506 -22.78 -33.96 -8.85
CA GLY A 506 -24.12 -33.98 -9.45
C GLY A 506 -24.82 -35.31 -9.20
N GLN A 507 -26.14 -35.35 -9.44
CA GLN A 507 -26.79 -36.64 -9.68
C GLN A 507 -26.29 -37.11 -11.04
N GLY A 508 -25.61 -38.26 -11.06
CA GLY A 508 -25.11 -38.88 -12.29
C GLY A 508 -26.22 -39.15 -13.29
#